data_AF-A0A8T3QEL0-F1
#
_entry.id   AF-A0A8T3QEL0-F1
#
_cell.length_a   1.000
_cell.length_b   1.000
_cell.length_c   1.000
_cell.angle_alpha   90.00
_cell.angle_beta   90.00
_cell.angle_gamma   90.00
#
_symmetry.space_group_name_H-M   'P 1'
#
loop_
_entity.id
_entity.type
_entity.pdbx_description
1 polymer ?
#
loop_
_entity_poly.entity_id
_entity_poly.type
_entity_poly.pdbx_seq_one_letter_code
_entity_poly.pdbx_strand_id
1 'polypeptide(L)'
;EVKLDFEVLRELGVVARSYGLAGAVQHGASTLPEALFHRFPAVETAEIHLATGFQNALYEHPAFPQTLHQEIEAWCFANASDERKPDQTNEQFVYTTRKKALGPFKRQLWEMASKDEILAAQRRKVSFLFTELGVNGSREMVAAYIRPAETQRPMPDRLRSVVASASGAGATT
;
A
#
# COMPACT_ATOMS: atom_id res chain seq x y z
N GLU A 1 9.69 -22.18 -1.13
CA GLU A 1 8.50 -21.46 -1.61
C GLU A 1 7.34 -21.84 -0.70
N VAL A 2 6.72 -20.88 -0.01
CA VAL A 2 5.53 -21.16 0.81
C VAL A 2 4.35 -21.24 -0.15
N LYS A 3 3.83 -22.44 -0.37
CA LYS A 3 2.64 -22.66 -1.19
C LYS A 3 1.42 -22.21 -0.37
N LEU A 4 0.71 -21.19 -0.84
CA LEU A 4 -0.57 -20.82 -0.25
C LEU A 4 -1.55 -21.99 -0.41
N ASP A 5 -2.18 -22.39 0.70
CA ASP A 5 -3.21 -23.41 0.70
C ASP A 5 -4.59 -22.78 0.52
N PHE A 6 -5.06 -22.76 -0.72
CA PHE A 6 -6.38 -22.26 -1.08
C PHE A 6 -7.51 -23.15 -0.54
N GLU A 7 -7.25 -24.42 -0.22
CA GLU A 7 -8.26 -25.31 0.32
C GLU A 7 -8.59 -24.94 1.76
N VAL A 8 -7.57 -24.64 2.56
CA VAL A 8 -7.77 -24.10 3.92
C VAL A 8 -8.57 -22.79 3.88
N LEU A 9 -8.28 -21.88 2.94
CA LEU A 9 -9.06 -20.66 2.76
C LEU A 9 -10.54 -20.96 2.45
N ARG A 10 -10.79 -21.93 1.57
CA ARG A 10 -12.14 -22.37 1.19
C ARG A 10 -12.90 -22.92 2.40
N GLU A 11 -12.30 -23.85 3.14
CA GLU A 11 -12.91 -24.51 4.29
C GLU A 11 -13.23 -23.51 5.41
N LEU A 12 -12.27 -22.65 5.76
CA LEU A 12 -12.48 -21.60 6.74
C LEU A 12 -13.56 -20.61 6.28
N GLY A 13 -13.61 -20.30 4.99
CA GLY A 13 -14.65 -19.45 4.41
C GLY A 13 -16.05 -20.06 4.56
N VAL A 14 -16.21 -21.36 4.27
CA VAL A 14 -17.48 -22.08 4.43
C VAL A 14 -17.94 -22.06 5.88
N VAL A 15 -17.03 -22.34 6.82
CA VAL A 15 -17.33 -22.28 8.25
C VAL A 15 -17.71 -20.85 8.66
N ALA A 16 -16.92 -19.84 8.27
CA ALA A 16 -17.22 -18.45 8.61
C ALA A 16 -18.62 -18.01 8.13
N ARG A 17 -19.00 -18.38 6.90
CA ARG A 17 -20.31 -18.06 6.34
C ARG A 17 -21.46 -18.76 7.05
N SER A 18 -21.26 -19.97 7.60
CA SER A 18 -22.29 -20.64 8.41
C SER A 18 -22.60 -19.90 9.73
N TYR A 19 -21.66 -19.07 10.20
CA TYR A 19 -21.85 -18.16 11.34
C TYR A 19 -22.25 -16.73 10.94
N GLY A 20 -22.58 -16.48 9.67
CA GLY A 20 -22.98 -15.15 9.18
C GLY A 20 -21.83 -14.16 8.95
N LEU A 21 -20.58 -14.64 8.91
CA LEU A 21 -19.41 -13.83 8.54
C LEU A 21 -19.18 -13.86 7.03
N ALA A 22 -18.40 -12.91 6.50
CA ALA A 22 -18.15 -12.81 5.05
C ALA A 22 -17.27 -13.94 4.48
N GLY A 23 -16.30 -14.45 5.25
CA GLY A 23 -15.35 -15.47 4.81
C GLY A 23 -13.97 -15.32 5.48
N ALA A 24 -12.97 -15.98 4.92
CA ALA A 24 -11.59 -15.93 5.40
C ALA A 24 -10.83 -14.72 4.84
N VAL A 25 -9.82 -14.25 5.61
CA VAL A 25 -8.94 -13.13 5.24
C VAL A 25 -7.53 -13.65 5.02
N GLN A 26 -6.92 -13.36 3.87
CA GLN A 26 -5.52 -13.70 3.59
C GLN A 26 -4.59 -12.52 3.87
N HIS A 27 -3.75 -12.68 4.89
CA HIS A 27 -2.61 -11.78 5.13
C HIS A 27 -1.39 -12.21 4.31
N GLY A 28 -0.58 -11.24 3.85
CA GLY A 28 0.72 -11.55 3.24
C GLY A 28 0.65 -12.17 1.84
N ALA A 29 -0.32 -11.77 1.01
CA ALA A 29 -0.44 -12.27 -0.37
C ALA A 29 0.58 -11.65 -1.35
N SER A 30 1.40 -10.69 -0.90
CA SER A 30 2.32 -9.92 -1.77
C SER A 30 3.48 -10.72 -2.38
N THR A 31 3.77 -11.93 -1.90
CA THR A 31 4.83 -12.81 -2.45
C THR A 31 4.29 -13.90 -3.36
N LEU A 32 2.98 -13.93 -3.62
CA LEU A 32 2.37 -14.93 -4.48
C LEU A 32 2.57 -14.57 -5.96
N PRO A 33 2.76 -15.57 -6.83
CA PRO A 33 2.68 -15.37 -8.27
C PRO A 33 1.37 -14.68 -8.66
N GLU A 34 1.48 -13.68 -9.54
CA GLU A 34 0.34 -12.88 -10.00
C GLU A 34 -0.77 -13.74 -10.62
N ALA A 35 -0.38 -14.79 -11.34
CA ALA A 35 -1.29 -15.74 -11.96
C ALA A 35 -2.13 -16.56 -10.95
N LEU A 36 -1.90 -16.46 -9.64
CA LEU A 36 -2.71 -17.13 -8.62
C LEU A 36 -3.80 -16.24 -8.04
N PHE A 37 -3.84 -14.94 -8.37
CA PHE A 37 -4.78 -14.01 -7.73
C PHE A 37 -6.25 -14.31 -8.07
N HIS A 38 -6.55 -14.83 -9.28
CA HIS A 38 -7.89 -15.28 -9.63
C HIS A 38 -8.42 -16.43 -8.77
N ARG A 39 -7.56 -17.14 -8.03
CA ARG A 39 -8.00 -18.22 -7.15
C ARG A 39 -8.69 -17.72 -5.88
N PHE A 40 -8.37 -16.51 -5.40
CA PHE A 40 -9.01 -15.93 -4.21
C PHE A 40 -10.53 -15.81 -4.34
N PRO A 41 -11.09 -15.18 -5.41
CA PRO A 41 -12.53 -15.16 -5.61
C PRO A 41 -13.10 -16.55 -5.87
N ALA A 42 -12.37 -17.45 -6.54
CA ALA A 42 -12.82 -18.82 -6.80
C ALA A 42 -13.04 -19.66 -5.53
N VAL A 43 -12.33 -19.34 -4.44
CA VAL A 43 -12.53 -19.96 -3.11
C VAL A 43 -13.30 -19.06 -2.13
N GLU A 44 -13.91 -17.99 -2.63
CA GLU A 44 -14.71 -17.04 -1.84
C GLU A 44 -13.92 -16.46 -0.65
N THR A 45 -12.66 -16.09 -0.88
CA THR A 45 -11.86 -15.33 0.09
C THR A 45 -12.47 -13.94 0.24
N ALA A 46 -12.77 -13.53 1.48
CA ALA A 46 -13.47 -12.28 1.74
C ALA A 46 -12.56 -11.05 1.58
N GLU A 47 -11.31 -11.15 2.00
CA GLU A 47 -10.36 -10.04 1.96
C GLU A 47 -8.92 -10.52 1.78
N ILE A 48 -8.11 -9.74 1.08
CA ILE A 48 -6.67 -9.98 0.96
C ILE A 48 -5.88 -8.70 1.25
N HIS A 49 -4.77 -8.85 1.97
CA HIS A 49 -3.89 -7.72 2.30
C HIS A 49 -2.67 -7.68 1.39
N LEU A 50 -2.53 -6.57 0.66
CA LEU A 50 -1.41 -6.28 -0.22
C LEU A 50 -0.72 -4.99 0.25
N ALA A 51 0.57 -5.09 0.58
CA ALA A 51 1.33 -3.94 1.06
C ALA A 51 2.76 -3.96 0.52
N THR A 52 3.58 -4.92 0.95
CA THR A 52 5.02 -4.98 0.63
C THR A 52 5.28 -4.96 -0.87
N GLY A 53 4.45 -5.64 -1.68
CA GLY A 53 4.61 -5.65 -3.14
C GLY A 53 4.49 -4.24 -3.77
N PHE A 54 3.55 -3.43 -3.30
CA PHE A 54 3.39 -2.04 -3.76
C PHE A 54 4.51 -1.12 -3.29
N GLN A 55 5.02 -1.35 -2.08
CA GLN A 55 6.17 -0.61 -1.55
C GLN A 55 7.42 -0.93 -2.37
N ASN A 56 7.67 -2.21 -2.67
CA ASN A 56 8.78 -2.63 -3.50
C ASN A 56 8.68 -2.03 -4.91
N ALA A 57 7.50 -2.10 -5.54
CA ALA A 57 7.26 -1.52 -6.85
C ALA A 57 7.49 0.01 -6.92
N LEU A 58 7.34 0.73 -5.80
CA LEU A 58 7.73 2.14 -5.70
C LEU A 58 9.26 2.29 -5.71
N TYR A 59 9.95 1.65 -4.77
CA TYR A 59 11.40 1.81 -4.58
C TYR A 59 12.23 1.25 -5.74
N GLU A 60 11.74 0.22 -6.41
CA GLU A 60 12.43 -0.47 -7.51
C GLU A 60 12.07 0.10 -8.89
N HIS A 61 11.19 1.11 -8.94
CA HIS A 61 10.82 1.72 -10.21
C HIS A 61 12.03 2.40 -10.86
N PRO A 62 12.30 2.21 -12.17
CA PRO A 62 13.46 2.82 -12.83
C PRO A 62 13.51 4.34 -12.75
N ALA A 63 12.34 4.98 -12.70
CA ALA A 63 12.21 6.44 -12.53
C ALA A 63 12.35 6.91 -11.08
N PHE A 64 12.56 6.03 -10.10
CA PHE A 64 12.78 6.43 -8.71
C PHE A 64 14.15 7.13 -8.60
N PRO A 65 14.24 8.38 -8.09
CA PRO A 65 15.51 9.11 -8.06
C PRO A 65 16.55 8.42 -7.17
N GLN A 66 17.73 8.13 -7.74
CA GLN A 66 18.82 7.47 -7.01
C GLN A 66 19.30 8.27 -5.79
N THR A 67 19.28 9.60 -5.88
CA THR A 67 19.64 10.49 -4.76
C THR A 67 18.68 10.32 -3.59
N LEU A 68 17.36 10.28 -3.86
CA LEU A 68 16.35 10.03 -2.84
C LEU A 68 16.45 8.62 -2.26
N HIS A 69 16.82 7.62 -3.08
CA HIS A 69 17.08 6.27 -2.60
C HIS A 69 18.21 6.25 -1.56
N GLN A 70 19.32 6.95 -1.85
CA GLN A 70 20.47 7.05 -0.94
C GLN A 70 20.12 7.78 0.36
N GLU A 71 19.32 8.85 0.29
CA GLU A 71 18.84 9.56 1.48
C GLU A 71 17.97 8.66 2.38
N ILE A 72 17.08 7.87 1.77
CA ILE A 72 16.22 6.93 2.49
C ILE A 72 17.05 5.82 3.13
N GLU A 73 18.03 5.28 2.42
CA GLU A 73 18.98 4.29 2.93
C GLU A 73 19.75 4.81 4.14
N ALA A 74 20.33 6.01 4.04
CA ALA A 74 21.03 6.66 5.15
C ALA A 74 20.11 6.87 6.36
N TRP A 75 18.86 7.27 6.11
CA TRP A 75 17.86 7.40 7.17
C TRP A 75 17.57 6.07 7.85
N CYS A 76 17.42 4.97 7.10
CA CYS A 76 17.21 3.64 7.67
C CYS A 76 18.36 3.22 8.59
N PHE A 77 19.62 3.42 8.17
CA PHE A 77 20.78 3.11 9.01
C PHE A 77 20.83 3.96 10.29
N ALA A 78 20.40 5.22 10.23
CA ALA A 78 20.41 6.11 11.39
C ALA A 78 19.23 5.90 12.35
N ASN A 79 18.05 5.51 11.85
CA ASN A 79 16.80 5.57 12.62
C ASN A 79 16.14 4.20 12.87
N ALA A 80 16.64 3.13 12.25
CA ALA A 80 16.10 1.78 12.42
C ALA A 80 17.20 0.74 12.69
N SER A 81 18.39 1.17 13.13
CA SER A 81 19.54 0.29 13.39
C SER A 81 19.29 -0.73 14.50
N ASP A 82 18.34 -0.45 15.40
CA ASP A 82 17.87 -1.35 16.44
C ASP A 82 17.20 -2.62 15.89
N GLU A 83 16.69 -2.59 14.65
CA GLU A 83 16.10 -3.76 13.98
C GLU A 83 17.12 -4.62 13.23
N ARG A 84 18.39 -4.22 13.20
CA ARG A 84 19.43 -4.92 12.43
C ARG A 84 19.76 -6.27 13.07
N LYS A 85 19.70 -7.34 12.28
CA LYS A 85 20.12 -8.67 12.71
C LYS A 85 21.63 -8.88 12.45
N PRO A 86 22.34 -9.68 13.28
CA PRO A 86 23.78 -9.88 13.14
C PRO A 86 24.25 -10.44 11.79
N ASP A 87 23.40 -11.23 11.14
CA ASP A 87 23.66 -11.93 9.88
C ASP A 87 23.09 -11.20 8.64
N GLN A 88 22.45 -10.05 8.84
CA GLN A 88 21.75 -9.34 7.76
C GLN A 88 22.69 -8.43 6.96
N THR A 89 22.65 -8.55 5.63
CA THR A 89 23.38 -7.63 4.74
C THR A 89 22.80 -6.22 4.81
N ASN A 90 23.53 -5.21 4.31
CA ASN A 90 23.04 -3.84 4.25
C ASN A 90 21.76 -3.73 3.40
N GLU A 91 21.74 -4.41 2.26
CA GLU A 91 20.61 -4.42 1.34
C GLU A 91 19.38 -5.06 1.98
N GLN A 92 19.57 -6.20 2.65
CA GLN A 92 18.49 -6.86 3.40
C GLN A 92 17.97 -5.96 4.53
N PHE A 93 18.85 -5.28 5.25
CA PHE A 93 18.48 -4.36 6.33
C PHE A 93 17.62 -3.22 5.79
N VAL A 94 18.08 -2.53 4.76
CA VAL A 94 17.35 -1.43 4.10
C VAL A 94 16.02 -1.94 3.55
N TYR A 95 15.99 -3.10 2.90
CA TYR A 95 14.77 -3.71 2.37
C TYR A 95 13.70 -3.90 3.46
N THR A 96 14.08 -4.38 4.64
CA THR A 96 13.13 -4.63 5.74
C THR A 96 12.66 -3.37 6.47
N THR A 97 13.51 -2.33 6.51
CA THR A 97 13.28 -1.11 7.31
C THR A 97 12.71 0.05 6.50
N ARG A 98 12.90 0.08 5.17
CA ARG A 98 12.48 1.19 4.28
C ARG A 98 10.99 1.56 4.38
N LYS A 99 10.13 0.63 4.79
CA LYS A 99 8.71 0.91 5.09
C LYS A 99 8.53 2.02 6.15
N LYS A 100 9.45 2.15 7.11
CA LYS A 100 9.43 3.20 8.14
C LYS A 100 9.78 4.57 7.57
N ALA A 101 10.53 4.63 6.46
CA ALA A 101 10.92 5.87 5.80
C ALA A 101 9.75 6.51 5.02
N LEU A 102 8.67 5.78 4.72
CA LEU A 102 7.49 6.32 4.01
C LEU A 102 6.89 7.55 4.72
N GLY A 103 6.87 7.56 6.05
CA GLY A 103 6.38 8.69 6.84
C GLY A 103 7.30 9.92 6.76
N PRO A 104 8.56 9.81 7.21
CA PRO A 104 9.54 10.90 7.17
C PRO A 104 9.78 11.50 5.77
N PHE A 105 9.70 10.67 4.72
CA PHE A 105 9.90 11.11 3.34
C PHE A 105 8.60 11.35 2.57
N LYS A 106 7.44 11.37 3.25
CA LYS A 106 6.12 11.48 2.58
C LYS A 106 6.05 12.65 1.60
N ARG A 107 6.56 13.82 1.96
CA ARG A 107 6.56 15.00 1.09
C ARG A 107 7.47 14.80 -0.11
N GLN A 108 8.72 14.41 0.12
CA GLN A 108 9.71 14.17 -0.94
C GLN A 108 9.20 13.14 -1.94
N LEU A 109 8.60 12.04 -1.46
CA LEU A 109 7.96 11.02 -2.29
C LEU A 109 6.79 11.57 -3.11
N TRP A 110 5.98 12.48 -2.53
CA TRP A 110 4.83 13.07 -3.20
C TRP A 110 5.18 14.20 -4.18
N GLU A 111 6.34 14.83 -4.01
CA GLU A 111 6.83 15.94 -4.82
C GLU A 111 7.89 15.51 -5.84
N MET A 112 8.20 14.21 -5.95
CA MET A 112 9.11 13.69 -6.97
C MET A 112 8.65 14.11 -8.36
N ALA A 113 9.58 14.62 -9.17
CA ALA A 113 9.32 14.96 -10.57
C ALA A 113 8.82 13.74 -11.38
N SER A 114 9.32 12.55 -11.07
CA SER A 114 8.96 11.27 -11.70
C SER A 114 7.72 10.60 -11.10
N LYS A 115 7.03 11.22 -10.13
CA LYS A 115 5.89 10.63 -9.42
C LYS A 115 4.83 10.09 -10.37
N ASP A 116 4.46 10.85 -11.40
CA ASP A 116 3.32 10.49 -12.25
C ASP A 116 3.59 9.22 -13.08
N GLU A 117 4.84 8.99 -13.48
CA GLU A 117 5.28 7.76 -14.16
C GLU A 117 5.16 6.55 -13.22
N ILE A 118 5.66 6.69 -11.99
CA ILE A 118 5.57 5.65 -10.95
C ILE A 118 4.09 5.35 -10.65
N LEU A 119 3.26 6.38 -10.48
CA LEU A 119 1.82 6.22 -10.26
C LEU A 119 1.13 5.53 -11.45
N ALA A 120 1.56 5.78 -12.68
CA ALA A 120 1.02 5.07 -13.84
C ALA A 120 1.35 3.57 -13.80
N ALA A 121 2.57 3.19 -13.39
CA ALA A 121 2.93 1.80 -13.18
C ALA A 121 2.09 1.14 -12.07
N GLN A 122 1.91 1.83 -10.94
CA GLN A 122 1.07 1.35 -9.85
C GLN A 122 -0.41 1.21 -10.27
N ARG A 123 -0.96 2.14 -11.07
CA ARG A 123 -2.32 2.04 -11.60
C ARG A 123 -2.50 0.81 -12.49
N ARG A 124 -1.53 0.49 -13.34
CA ARG A 124 -1.57 -0.74 -14.16
C ARG A 124 -1.62 -1.97 -13.26
N LYS A 125 -0.78 -2.01 -12.22
CA LYS A 125 -0.76 -3.12 -11.27
C LYS A 125 -2.08 -3.28 -10.51
N VAL A 126 -2.65 -2.17 -10.02
CA VAL A 126 -3.97 -2.18 -9.36
C VAL A 126 -5.07 -2.66 -10.32
N SER A 127 -5.06 -2.19 -11.56
CA SER A 127 -6.07 -2.58 -12.57
C SER A 127 -6.00 -4.08 -12.90
N PHE A 128 -4.78 -4.61 -13.03
CA PHE A 128 -4.56 -6.05 -13.18
C PHE A 128 -5.13 -6.83 -11.99
N LEU A 129 -4.77 -6.43 -10.76
CA LEU A 129 -5.25 -7.10 -9.55
C LEU A 129 -6.77 -7.03 -9.41
N PHE A 130 -7.39 -5.89 -9.72
CA PHE A 130 -8.86 -5.75 -9.68
C PHE A 130 -9.55 -6.68 -10.67
N THR A 131 -8.93 -6.90 -11.83
CA THR A 131 -9.44 -7.85 -12.82
C THR A 131 -9.32 -9.27 -12.32
N GLU A 132 -8.14 -9.69 -11.84
CA GLU A 132 -7.94 -11.03 -11.29
C GLU A 132 -8.85 -11.31 -10.07
N LEU A 133 -9.09 -10.31 -9.23
CA LEU A 133 -9.91 -10.44 -8.04
C LEU A 133 -11.42 -10.31 -8.30
N GLY A 134 -11.85 -10.17 -9.55
CA GLY A 134 -13.27 -10.07 -9.90
C GLY A 134 -13.95 -8.79 -9.42
N VAL A 135 -13.20 -7.70 -9.25
CA VAL A 135 -13.73 -6.40 -8.79
C VAL A 135 -14.50 -5.67 -9.89
N ASN A 136 -14.18 -5.94 -11.15
CA ASN A 136 -14.81 -5.26 -12.29
C ASN A 136 -16.34 -5.49 -12.31
N GLY A 137 -17.10 -4.44 -12.58
CA GLY A 137 -18.58 -4.49 -12.59
C GLY A 137 -19.25 -4.39 -11.21
N SER A 138 -18.49 -4.37 -10.10
CA SER A 138 -19.06 -4.32 -8.74
C SER A 138 -19.63 -2.97 -8.30
N ARG A 139 -19.53 -1.90 -9.12
CA ARG A 139 -19.91 -0.53 -8.71
C ARG A 139 -21.37 -0.43 -8.22
N GLU A 140 -22.31 -1.01 -8.96
CA GLU A 140 -23.73 -0.94 -8.60
C GLU A 140 -24.03 -1.74 -7.33
N MET A 141 -23.41 -2.92 -7.19
CA MET A 141 -23.49 -3.73 -5.97
C MET A 141 -22.97 -2.94 -4.77
N VAL A 142 -21.77 -2.36 -4.85
CA VAL A 142 -21.20 -1.56 -3.75
C VAL A 142 -22.11 -0.39 -3.39
N ALA A 143 -22.66 0.33 -4.38
CA ALA A 143 -23.56 1.46 -4.14
C ALA A 143 -24.88 1.06 -3.46
N ALA A 144 -25.37 -0.16 -3.70
CA ALA A 144 -26.59 -0.67 -3.08
C ALA A 144 -26.41 -0.98 -1.57
N TYR A 145 -25.22 -1.41 -1.16
CA TYR A 145 -24.97 -1.90 0.21
C TYR A 145 -24.13 -0.95 1.08
N ILE A 146 -23.34 -0.06 0.48
CA ILE A 146 -22.40 0.81 1.20
C ILE A 146 -22.84 2.26 1.11
N ARG A 147 -23.05 2.90 2.26
CA ARG A 147 -23.21 4.36 2.38
C ARG A 147 -21.92 4.93 2.99
N PRO A 148 -21.06 5.59 2.20
CA PRO A 148 -19.82 6.16 2.73
C PRO A 148 -20.12 7.17 3.84
N ALA A 149 -19.46 7.02 4.99
CA ALA A 149 -19.51 8.05 6.02
C ALA A 149 -18.65 9.23 5.55
N GLU A 150 -19.24 10.43 5.50
CA GLU A 150 -18.46 11.66 5.30
C GLU A 150 -17.56 11.89 6.51
N THR A 151 -16.26 11.66 6.33
CA THR A 151 -15.26 11.94 7.36
C THR A 151 -14.60 13.27 7.05
N GLN A 152 -15.09 14.34 7.69
CA GLN A 152 -14.37 15.61 7.68
C GLN A 152 -13.21 15.52 8.66
N ARG A 153 -11.99 15.29 8.16
CA ARG A 153 -10.81 15.51 8.99
C ARG A 153 -10.55 17.01 9.08
N PRO A 154 -10.58 17.62 10.28
CA PRO A 154 -10.19 19.01 10.40
C PRO A 154 -8.77 19.17 9.86
N MET A 155 -8.56 20.23 9.09
CA MET A 155 -7.21 20.57 8.60
C MET A 155 -6.25 20.63 9.79
N PRO A 156 -5.14 19.87 9.79
CA PRO A 156 -4.16 19.90 10.87
C PRO A 156 -3.72 21.34 11.17
N ASP A 157 -3.56 21.69 12.44
CA ASP A 157 -3.25 23.08 12.84
C ASP A 157 -1.98 23.62 12.17
N ARG A 158 -0.98 22.74 11.95
CA ARG A 158 0.26 23.06 11.23
C ARG A 158 0.03 23.50 9.78
N LEU A 159 -1.05 23.06 9.14
CA LEU A 159 -1.42 23.48 7.79
C LEU A 159 -2.32 24.72 7.81
N ARG A 160 -3.14 24.91 8.86
CA ARG A 160 -3.93 26.15 9.04
C ARG A 160 -3.03 27.38 9.18
N SER A 161 -1.94 27.28 9.93
CA SER A 161 -1.00 28.40 10.12
C SER A 161 -0.30 28.83 8.83
N VAL A 162 -0.01 27.88 7.93
CA VAL A 162 0.60 28.14 6.61
C VAL A 162 -0.40 28.78 5.65
N VAL A 163 -1.67 28.35 5.66
CA VAL A 163 -2.71 28.97 4.81
C VAL A 163 -3.03 30.38 5.30
N ALA A 164 -3.09 30.61 6.61
CA ALA A 164 -3.31 31.93 7.19
C ALA A 164 -2.17 32.92 6.88
N SER A 165 -0.91 32.47 6.89
CA SER A 165 0.22 33.32 6.51
C SER A 165 0.29 33.60 5.01
N ALA A 166 -0.09 32.64 4.16
CA ALA A 166 -0.15 32.83 2.71
C ALA A 166 -1.28 33.79 2.27
N SER A 167 -2.40 33.83 3.00
CA SER A 167 -3.52 34.74 2.73
C SER A 167 -3.33 36.16 3.31
N GLY A 168 -2.42 36.33 4.28
CA GLY A 168 -2.02 37.65 4.77
C GLY A 168 -0.97 38.38 3.91
N ALA A 169 -0.24 37.66 3.05
CA ALA A 169 0.81 38.22 2.20
C ALA A 169 0.30 38.85 0.89
N GLY A 170 -1.01 38.78 0.61
CA GLY A 170 -1.63 39.33 -0.60
C GLY A 170 -2.24 40.72 -0.47
N ALA A 171 -2.10 41.38 0.68
CA ALA A 171 -2.77 42.66 0.98
C ALA A 171 -1.78 43.78 1.34
N THR A 172 -0.74 43.99 0.53
CA THR A 172 0.03 45.25 0.53
C THR A 172 0.58 45.53 -0.86
N THR A 173 -0.19 46.30 -1.65
CA THR A 173 0.27 47.17 -2.73
C THR A 173 -0.61 48.42 -2.70
#